data_AF-A0A8B7Z1I3-F1
#
_entry.id   AF-A0A8B7Z1I3-F1
#
_cell.length_a   1.000
_cell.length_b   1.000
_cell.length_c   1.000
_cell.angle_alpha   90.00
_cell.angle_beta   90.00
_cell.angle_gamma   90.00
#
_symmetry.space_group_name_H-M   'P 1'
#
loop_
_entity.id
_entity.type
_entity.pdbx_description
1 polymer ?
#
loop_
_entity_poly.entity_id
_entity_poly.type
_entity_poly.pdbx_seq_one_letter_code
_entity_poly.pdbx_strand_id
1 'polypeptide(L)'
;MSGIKEIPPWYFGKVTKGVAHERLSGTMSGTFLVRDNETSRGSYVVSVNENGMVVDYDIRKTGRTLKINDRDFADLAALIGYFQKYPLDTITLDIPCSKEGMESPPISPSWQK
;
A
#
# COMPACT_ATOMS: atom_id res chain seq x y z
N MET A 1 17.90 4.28 -22.81
CA MET A 1 17.45 4.99 -21.60
C MET A 1 16.45 4.10 -20.88
N SER A 2 16.91 3.21 -20.00
CA SER A 2 16.02 2.40 -19.18
C SER A 2 15.43 3.30 -18.09
N GLY A 3 14.25 3.85 -18.35
CA GLY A 3 13.51 4.65 -17.38
C GLY A 3 13.23 3.81 -16.15
N ILE A 4 13.86 4.17 -15.03
CA ILE A 4 13.53 3.57 -13.74
C ILE A 4 12.08 3.95 -13.46
N LYS A 5 11.18 2.97 -13.44
CA LYS A 5 9.81 3.19 -12.99
C LYS A 5 9.89 3.46 -11.49
N GLU A 6 9.73 4.72 -11.10
CA GLU A 6 9.74 5.12 -9.69
C GLU A 6 8.68 4.33 -8.93
N ILE A 7 9.08 3.79 -7.77
CA ILE A 7 8.17 3.07 -6.89
C ILE A 7 7.31 4.11 -6.18
N PRO A 8 5.97 4.02 -6.25
CA PRO A 8 5.12 4.99 -5.59
C PRO A 8 5.42 5.12 -4.08
N PRO A 9 5.34 6.32 -3.51
CA PRO A 9 5.67 6.54 -2.09
C PRO A 9 4.75 5.75 -1.15
N TRP A 10 3.50 5.53 -1.55
CA TRP A 10 2.52 4.74 -0.79
C TRP A 10 2.70 3.22 -0.91
N TYR A 11 3.53 2.70 -1.83
CA TYR A 11 3.73 1.25 -1.98
C TYR A 11 4.93 0.78 -1.16
N PHE A 12 4.66 -0.09 -0.18
CA PHE A 12 5.61 -0.57 0.82
C PHE A 12 6.11 -1.99 0.52
N GLY A 13 5.56 -2.66 -0.49
CA GLY A 13 5.97 -4.02 -0.86
C GLY A 13 5.71 -5.03 0.26
N LYS A 14 6.68 -5.91 0.52
CA LYS A 14 6.57 -7.00 1.49
C LYS A 14 6.75 -6.52 2.93
N VAL A 15 5.74 -5.83 3.45
CA VAL A 15 5.64 -5.41 4.85
C VAL A 15 4.50 -6.18 5.52
N THR A 16 4.73 -6.63 6.75
CA THR A 16 3.73 -7.38 7.52
C THR A 16 2.60 -6.47 7.99
N LYS A 17 1.43 -7.05 8.30
CA LYS A 17 0.32 -6.32 8.93
C LYS A 17 0.77 -5.57 10.19
N GLY A 18 1.56 -6.21 11.04
CA GLY A 18 2.04 -5.60 12.29
C GLY A 18 2.86 -4.34 12.06
N VAL A 19 3.83 -4.38 11.15
CA VAL A 19 4.68 -3.22 10.82
C VAL A 19 3.86 -2.10 10.16
N ALA A 20 2.89 -2.45 9.30
CA ALA A 20 1.99 -1.47 8.72
C ALA A 20 1.12 -0.78 9.77
N HIS A 21 0.58 -1.54 10.72
CA HIS A 21 -0.26 -1.03 11.80
C HIS A 21 0.52 -0.14 12.76
N GLU A 22 1.73 -0.54 13.12
CA GLU A 22 2.63 0.27 13.95
C GLU A 22 2.91 1.63 13.31
N ARG A 23 3.20 1.65 11.99
CA ARG A 23 3.49 2.89 11.26
C ARG A 23 2.30 3.82 11.10
N LEU A 24 1.09 3.28 11.02
CA LEU A 24 -0.13 4.07 10.86
C LEU A 24 -0.74 4.48 12.21
N SER A 25 -0.36 3.82 13.30
CA SER A 25 -0.80 4.17 14.65
C SER A 25 -0.36 5.59 15.01
N GLY A 26 -1.29 6.39 15.55
CA GLY A 26 -1.03 7.78 15.93
C GLY A 26 -0.85 8.77 14.75
N THR A 27 -0.97 8.31 13.50
CA THR A 27 -0.98 9.20 12.33
C THR A 27 -2.35 9.84 12.12
N MET A 28 -2.42 10.83 11.22
CA MET A 28 -3.68 11.51 10.90
C MET A 28 -4.64 10.56 10.16
N SER A 29 -5.95 10.71 10.41
CA SER A 29 -6.97 9.99 9.64
C SER A 29 -6.80 10.23 8.14
N GLY A 30 -6.95 9.18 7.34
CA GLY A 30 -6.66 9.18 5.90
C GLY A 30 -5.20 8.88 5.55
N THR A 31 -4.30 8.73 6.54
CA THR A 31 -2.94 8.26 6.27
C THR A 31 -2.95 6.79 5.89
N PHE A 32 -2.32 6.41 4.78
CA PHE A 32 -2.41 5.05 4.23
C PHE A 32 -1.10 4.53 3.64
N LEU A 33 -1.02 3.21 3.49
CA LEU A 33 0.01 2.53 2.71
C LEU A 33 -0.55 1.29 2.01
N VAL A 34 0.10 0.84 0.95
CA VAL A 34 -0.21 -0.40 0.23
C VAL A 34 0.93 -1.39 0.43
N ARG A 35 0.59 -2.60 0.85
CA ARG A 35 1.52 -3.71 1.05
C ARG A 35 1.11 -4.94 0.28
N ASP A 36 2.05 -5.85 0.06
CA ASP A 36 1.75 -7.18 -0.45
C ASP A 36 0.92 -7.95 0.57
N ASN A 37 -0.03 -8.77 0.09
CA ASN A 37 -0.77 -9.67 0.96
C ASN A 37 0.14 -10.85 1.36
N GLU A 38 0.32 -11.07 2.66
CA GLU A 38 1.22 -12.09 3.22
C GLU A 38 0.79 -13.52 2.87
N THR A 39 -0.51 -13.75 2.73
CA THR A 39 -1.09 -15.09 2.54
C THR A 39 -1.52 -15.35 1.09
N SER A 40 -1.77 -14.30 0.31
CA SER A 40 -2.29 -14.40 -1.06
C SER A 40 -1.31 -13.81 -2.08
N ARG A 41 -0.57 -14.69 -2.79
CA ARG A 41 0.40 -14.28 -3.81
C ARG A 41 -0.27 -13.47 -4.92
N GLY A 42 0.24 -12.26 -5.16
CA GLY A 42 -0.23 -11.36 -6.22
C GLY A 42 -1.47 -10.54 -5.83
N SER A 43 -1.92 -10.64 -4.58
CA SER A 43 -2.93 -9.76 -3.98
C SER A 43 -2.23 -8.70 -3.11
N TYR A 44 -2.94 -7.62 -2.81
CA TYR A 44 -2.43 -6.49 -2.05
C TYR A 44 -3.37 -6.16 -0.89
N VAL A 45 -2.92 -5.31 0.02
CA VAL A 45 -3.74 -4.76 1.11
C VAL A 45 -3.52 -3.26 1.18
N VAL A 46 -4.59 -2.48 1.29
CA VAL A 46 -4.54 -1.08 1.72
C VAL A 46 -4.71 -1.07 3.23
N SER A 47 -3.71 -0.54 3.95
CA SER A 47 -3.83 -0.25 5.37
C SER A 47 -3.99 1.27 5.53
N VAL A 48 -5.00 1.73 6.27
CA VAL A 48 -5.31 3.16 6.44
C VAL A 48 -5.67 3.45 7.90
N ASN A 49 -5.24 4.60 8.41
CA ASN A 49 -5.73 5.13 9.67
C ASN A 49 -7.11 5.76 9.44
N GLU A 50 -8.13 5.18 10.05
CA GLU A 50 -9.50 5.65 10.05
C GLU A 50 -9.87 6.07 11.47
N ASN A 51 -9.92 7.38 11.71
CA ASN A 51 -10.32 7.95 12.99
C ASN A 51 -9.54 7.38 14.21
N GLY A 52 -8.25 7.13 14.04
CA GLY A 52 -7.37 6.59 15.09
C GLY A 52 -7.28 5.07 15.14
N MET A 53 -8.05 4.36 14.32
CA MET A 53 -7.99 2.90 14.17
C MET A 53 -7.34 2.54 12.84
N VAL A 54 -6.45 1.55 12.82
CA VAL A 54 -5.87 1.07 11.55
C VAL A 54 -6.75 -0.02 10.96
N VAL A 55 -7.29 0.22 9.76
CA VAL A 55 -8.18 -0.67 9.02
C VAL A 55 -7.45 -1.22 7.80
N ASP A 56 -7.64 -2.51 7.51
CA ASP A 56 -7.09 -3.20 6.34
C ASP A 56 -8.19 -3.52 5.32
N TYR A 57 -7.96 -3.21 4.05
CA TYR A 57 -8.82 -3.58 2.94
C TYR A 57 -8.09 -4.48 1.94
N ASP A 58 -8.62 -5.68 1.72
CA ASP A 58 -8.05 -6.65 0.81
C ASP A 58 -8.30 -6.29 -0.66
N ILE A 59 -7.22 -6.19 -1.43
CA ILE A 59 -7.25 -6.07 -2.88
C ILE A 59 -6.97 -7.44 -3.48
N ARG A 60 -8.00 -8.05 -4.07
CA ARG A 60 -7.91 -9.35 -4.74
C ARG A 60 -7.58 -9.16 -6.21
N LYS A 61 -6.67 -9.97 -6.74
CA LYS A 61 -6.43 -10.03 -8.18
C LYS A 61 -7.47 -10.92 -8.85
N THR A 62 -8.18 -10.40 -9.85
CA THR A 62 -9.20 -11.13 -10.63
C THR A 62 -8.81 -11.07 -12.11
N GLY A 63 -8.23 -12.15 -12.63
CA GLY A 63 -7.70 -12.17 -14.00
C GLY A 63 -6.67 -11.06 -14.25
N ARG A 64 -7.09 -10.02 -15.00
CA ARG A 64 -6.27 -8.84 -15.33
C ARG A 64 -6.60 -7.59 -14.50
N THR A 65 -7.62 -7.63 -13.65
CA THR A 65 -8.05 -6.50 -12.82
C THR A 65 -7.71 -6.71 -11.34
N LEU A 66 -7.76 -5.62 -10.59
CA LEU A 66 -7.71 -5.60 -9.14
C LEU A 66 -9.11 -5.26 -8.60
N LYS A 67 -9.58 -6.03 -7.63
CA LYS A 67 -10.88 -5.83 -7.00
C LYS A 67 -10.74 -5.52 -5.52
N ILE A 68 -11.39 -4.45 -5.09
CA ILE A 68 -11.55 -4.04 -3.69
C ILE A 68 -13.02 -3.70 -3.47
N ASN A 69 -13.62 -4.26 -2.43
CA ASN A 69 -15.07 -4.28 -2.25
C ASN A 69 -15.76 -4.79 -3.55
N ASP A 70 -16.71 -4.02 -4.08
CA ASP A 70 -17.45 -4.32 -5.32
C ASP A 70 -16.96 -3.54 -6.55
N ARG A 71 -15.71 -3.04 -6.52
CA ARG A 71 -15.15 -2.23 -7.61
C ARG A 71 -13.92 -2.89 -8.22
N ASP A 72 -13.81 -2.80 -9.54
CA ASP A 72 -12.69 -3.30 -10.33
C ASP A 72 -11.84 -2.16 -10.88
N PHE A 73 -10.52 -2.33 -10.85
CA PHE A 73 -9.53 -1.37 -11.31
C PHE A 73 -8.49 -2.05 -12.20
N ALA A 74 -7.91 -1.28 -13.13
CA ALA A 74 -6.88 -1.79 -14.02
C ALA A 74 -5.56 -2.09 -13.29
N ASP A 75 -5.19 -1.24 -12.32
CA ASP A 75 -3.99 -1.38 -11.51
C ASP A 75 -4.11 -0.62 -10.18
N LEU A 76 -3.06 -0.69 -9.35
CA LEU A 76 -3.02 -0.01 -8.05
C LEU A 76 -3.08 1.51 -8.19
N ALA A 77 -2.50 2.10 -9.24
CA ALA A 77 -2.49 3.55 -9.40
C ALA A 77 -3.91 4.08 -9.67
N ALA A 78 -4.68 3.39 -10.52
CA ALA A 78 -6.09 3.70 -10.77
C ALA A 78 -6.95 3.54 -9.49
N LEU A 79 -6.69 2.48 -8.72
CA LEU A 79 -7.38 2.22 -7.45
C LEU A 79 -7.12 3.33 -6.43
N ILE A 80 -5.85 3.66 -6.16
CA ILE A 80 -5.47 4.69 -5.19
C ILE A 80 -5.97 6.06 -5.64
N GLY A 81 -5.80 6.40 -6.92
CA GLY A 81 -6.28 7.69 -7.47
C GLY A 81 -7.81 7.85 -7.40
N TYR A 82 -8.57 6.76 -7.40
CA TYR A 82 -10.01 6.79 -7.18
C TYR A 82 -10.35 7.03 -5.71
N PHE A 83 -9.76 6.27 -4.78
CA PHE A 83 -10.07 6.39 -3.35
C PHE A 83 -9.42 7.60 -2.66
N GLN A 84 -8.54 8.31 -3.37
CA GLN A 84 -8.12 9.68 -3.05
C GLN A 84 -9.23 10.72 -3.24
N LYS A 85 -10.28 10.41 -4.02
CA LYS A 85 -11.38 11.32 -4.33
C LYS A 85 -12.71 10.90 -3.72
N TYR A 86 -12.88 9.60 -3.50
CA TYR A 86 -14.10 8.99 -3.02
C TYR A 86 -13.82 8.07 -1.82
N PRO A 87 -14.67 8.05 -0.79
CA PRO A 87 -14.44 7.21 0.37
C PRO A 87 -14.31 5.71 0.04
N LEU A 88 -13.33 5.07 0.65
CA LEU A 88 -13.24 3.63 0.84
C LEU A 88 -14.04 3.30 2.10
N ASP A 89 -15.31 2.97 1.90
CA ASP A 89 -16.33 2.87 2.95
C ASP A 89 -16.67 4.24 3.56
N THR A 90 -15.84 4.71 4.48
CA THR A 90 -16.06 5.90 5.33
C THR A 90 -14.89 6.89 5.27
N ILE A 91 -13.76 6.52 4.69
CA ILE A 91 -12.52 7.31 4.70
C ILE A 91 -11.87 7.42 3.32
N THR A 92 -11.23 8.54 3.01
CA THR A 92 -10.43 8.73 1.78
C THR A 92 -8.95 8.43 2.02
N LEU A 93 -8.23 8.05 0.96
CA LEU A 93 -6.79 7.72 1.02
C LEU A 93 -5.95 8.98 0.79
N ASP A 94 -5.86 9.85 1.80
CA ASP A 94 -5.37 11.21 1.61
C ASP A 94 -3.85 11.33 1.60
N ILE A 95 -3.18 10.69 2.58
CA ILE A 95 -1.76 10.94 2.86
C ILE A 95 -0.96 9.62 2.79
N PRO A 96 0.03 9.49 1.89
CA PRO A 96 0.96 8.37 1.93
C PRO A 96 1.72 8.33 3.26
N CYS A 97 1.78 7.16 3.90
CA CYS A 97 2.60 6.93 5.09
C CYS A 97 4.08 7.18 4.81
N SER A 98 4.80 7.77 5.77
CA SER A 98 6.24 8.01 5.66
C SER A 98 7.04 6.71 5.65
N LYS A 99 8.01 6.64 4.73
CA LYS A 99 9.01 5.56 4.67
C LYS A 99 10.24 5.84 5.52
N GLU A 100 10.30 6.97 6.22
CA GLU A 100 11.41 7.28 7.11
C GLU A 100 11.59 6.17 8.16
N GLY A 101 12.84 5.86 8.47
CA GLY A 101 13.21 4.76 9.36
C GLY A 101 12.99 3.36 8.79
N MET A 102 12.61 3.18 7.51
CA MET A 102 12.86 1.91 6.83
C MET A 102 14.34 1.85 6.47
N GLU A 103 15.11 0.95 7.10
CA GLU A 103 16.39 0.56 6.52
C GLU A 103 16.12 0.12 5.09
N SER A 104 16.79 0.76 4.14
CA SER A 104 16.81 0.24 2.77
C SER A 104 17.26 -1.22 2.85
N PRO A 105 16.67 -2.15 2.07
CA PRO A 105 17.22 -3.49 2.00
C PRO A 105 18.73 -3.34 1.75
N PRO A 106 19.58 -4.07 2.50
CA PRO A 106 21.02 -3.92 2.35
C PRO A 106 21.32 -4.01 0.87
N ILE A 107 21.90 -2.95 0.31
CA ILE A 107 22.52 -3.03 -1.00
C ILE A 107 23.66 -4.01 -0.76
N SER A 108 23.40 -5.31 -0.96
CA SER A 108 24.44 -6.29 -1.13
C SER A 108 24.90 -6.11 -2.57
N PRO A 109 26.03 -5.43 -2.84
CA PRO A 109 26.70 -5.61 -4.10
C PRO A 109 27.07 -7.09 -4.21
N SER A 110 26.33 -7.84 -5.02
CA SER A 110 26.62 -9.23 -5.38
C SER A 110 27.91 -9.39 -6.22
N TRP A 111 28.80 -8.40 -6.20
CA TRP A 111 30.12 -8.43 -6.87
C TRP A 111 31.30 -8.57 -5.90
N GLN A 112 31.07 -8.69 -4.58
CA GLN A 112 32.13 -8.99 -3.63
C GLN A 112 32.38 -10.51 -3.52
N LYS A 113 33.20 -11.00 -4.45
CA LYS A 113 34.14 -12.13 -4.38
C LYS A 113 33.61 -13.57 -4.37
#